data_AF-A0A261XW50-F1
#
_entry.id   AF-A0A261XW50-F1
#
_cell.length_a   1.000
_cell.length_b   1.000
_cell.length_c   1.000
_cell.angle_alpha   90.00
_cell.angle_beta   90.00
_cell.angle_gamma   90.00
#
_symmetry.space_group_name_H-M   'P 1'
#
loop_
_entity.id
_entity.type
_entity.pdbx_description
1 polymer ?
#
loop_
_entity_poly.entity_id
_entity_poly.type
_entity_poly.pdbx_seq_one_letter_code
_entity_poly.pdbx_strand_id
1 'polypeptide(L)'
;MLDSLEPILKQLSLLNTLLRLLDPDVYRLLTDNDVLPYFCLSWIITWCAHDINDFLKVTRLYDFFMTSEPLMPVYFAAAVVIARREMLLKQEPDGAMLHTYLSKFPADLDVEDCIQHAMMMADQYPSRKLQKKAGVGLDTTSTVNTFSKEWKSLDWDAAPDVEEPHRILQLPPEKRRPFRTTLLPFPSSNFQENKTLITMLTVAAGVGTTALFLWSQPMVRSYIESNIGL
;
A
#
# COMPACT_ATOMS: atom_id res chain seq x y z
N MET A 1 -18.77 -3.91 -3.77
CA MET A 1 -18.21 -2.55 -3.77
C MET A 1 -17.42 -2.43 -2.49
N LEU A 2 -16.26 -1.78 -2.47
CA LEU A 2 -15.54 -1.60 -1.20
C LEU A 2 -16.34 -0.58 -0.39
N ASP A 3 -16.87 -0.98 0.77
CA ASP A 3 -17.74 -0.13 1.60
C ASP A 3 -16.93 0.93 2.40
N SER A 4 -15.65 1.11 2.08
CA SER A 4 -14.70 1.95 2.81
C SER A 4 -13.63 2.54 1.89
N LEU A 5 -13.16 3.75 2.23
CA LEU A 5 -12.03 4.42 1.58
C LEU A 5 -10.66 3.88 2.03
N GLU A 6 -10.63 2.99 3.02
CA GLU A 6 -9.39 2.43 3.58
C GLU A 6 -8.38 1.94 2.52
N PRO A 7 -8.79 1.26 1.42
CA PRO A 7 -7.84 0.83 0.39
C PRO A 7 -7.12 1.99 -0.30
N ILE A 8 -7.82 3.10 -0.55
CA ILE A 8 -7.22 4.31 -1.13
C ILE A 8 -6.32 5.00 -0.11
N LEU A 9 -6.72 5.06 1.17
CA LEU A 9 -5.87 5.63 2.22
C LEU A 9 -4.56 4.85 2.39
N LYS A 10 -4.61 3.52 2.26
CA LYS A 10 -3.40 2.67 2.23
C LYS A 10 -2.50 3.00 1.03
N GLN A 11 -3.06 3.22 -0.16
CA GLN A 11 -2.27 3.67 -1.32
C GLN A 11 -1.67 5.06 -1.11
N LEU A 12 -2.43 5.99 -0.55
CA LEU A 12 -1.96 7.34 -0.19
C LEU A 12 -0.79 7.30 0.80
N SER A 13 -0.78 6.36 1.75
CA SER A 13 0.36 6.20 2.68
C SER A 13 1.68 5.87 1.97
N LEU A 14 1.63 5.29 0.76
CA LEU A 14 2.82 5.04 -0.05
C LEU A 14 3.43 6.33 -0.58
N LEU A 15 2.63 7.40 -0.77
CA LEU A 15 3.13 8.73 -1.13
C LEU A 15 4.08 9.26 -0.06
N ASN A 16 3.73 9.15 1.23
CA ASN A 16 4.62 9.53 2.32
C ASN A 16 5.93 8.75 2.28
N THR A 17 5.89 7.47 1.91
CA THR A 17 7.10 6.66 1.76
C THR A 17 7.95 7.15 0.58
N LEU A 18 7.35 7.53 -0.55
CA LEU A 18 8.06 8.13 -1.68
C LEU A 18 8.73 9.43 -1.27
N LEU A 19 8.01 10.35 -0.61
CA LEU A 19 8.58 11.61 -0.12
C LEU A 19 9.75 11.34 0.84
N ARG A 20 9.59 10.41 1.79
CA ARG A 20 10.68 10.03 2.71
C ARG A 20 11.94 9.54 1.99
N LEU A 21 11.79 8.85 0.86
CA LEU A 21 12.90 8.27 0.10
C LEU A 21 13.55 9.27 -0.87
N LEU A 22 12.77 10.22 -1.40
CA LEU A 22 13.19 11.11 -2.49
C LEU A 22 13.47 12.54 -2.03
N ASP A 23 12.70 13.05 -1.07
CA ASP A 23 12.85 14.38 -0.50
C ASP A 23 12.60 14.37 1.02
N PRO A 24 13.61 13.96 1.81
CA PRO A 24 13.49 13.85 3.25
C PRO A 24 13.13 15.16 3.95
N ASP A 25 13.48 16.31 3.37
CA ASP A 25 13.19 17.62 3.96
C ASP A 25 11.70 17.96 3.85
N VAL A 26 11.11 17.75 2.67
CA VAL A 26 9.65 17.88 2.49
C VAL A 26 8.92 16.86 3.36
N TYR A 27 9.39 15.62 3.42
CA TYR A 27 8.79 14.60 4.27
C TYR A 27 8.78 14.99 5.75
N ARG A 28 9.89 15.52 6.28
CA ARG A 28 9.97 16.01 7.66
C ARG A 28 9.04 17.18 7.90
N LEU A 29 9.02 18.17 7.01
CA LEU A 29 8.10 19.31 7.12
C LEU A 29 6.65 18.84 7.27
N LEU A 30 6.21 17.87 6.46
CA LEU A 30 4.84 17.36 6.54
C LEU A 30 4.61 16.51 7.80
N THR A 31 5.55 15.63 8.15
CA THR A 31 5.40 14.71 9.28
C THR A 31 5.47 15.44 10.62
N ASP A 32 6.38 16.40 10.77
CA ASP A 32 6.57 17.19 12.00
C ASP A 32 5.37 18.11 12.27
N ASN A 33 4.54 18.37 11.26
CA ASN A 33 3.32 19.19 11.34
C ASN A 33 2.04 18.36 11.17
N ASP A 34 2.11 17.04 11.39
CA ASP A 34 0.96 16.10 11.35
C ASP A 34 0.14 16.13 10.03
N VAL A 35 0.78 16.48 8.92
CA VAL A 35 0.13 16.51 7.60
C VAL A 35 0.10 15.12 6.99
N LEU A 36 -1.09 14.52 6.99
CA LEU A 36 -1.36 13.26 6.29
C LEU A 36 -1.59 13.51 4.79
N PRO A 37 -1.32 12.53 3.92
CA PRO A 37 -1.40 12.69 2.46
C PRO A 37 -2.84 12.77 1.93
N TYR A 38 -3.82 13.11 2.76
CA TYR A 38 -5.22 13.26 2.37
C TYR A 38 -5.47 14.48 1.49
N PHE A 39 -4.54 15.45 1.48
CA PHE A 39 -4.60 16.63 0.60
C PHE A 39 -4.69 16.28 -0.89
N CYS A 40 -4.17 15.13 -1.31
CA CYS A 40 -4.18 14.68 -2.70
C CYS A 40 -5.21 13.58 -2.98
N LEU A 41 -6.16 13.34 -2.06
CA LEU A 41 -7.19 12.32 -2.25
C LEU A 41 -8.01 12.57 -3.53
N SER A 42 -8.40 13.83 -3.79
CA SER A 42 -9.13 14.20 -5.02
C SER A 42 -8.32 13.90 -6.27
N TRP A 43 -7.00 14.13 -6.24
CA TRP A 43 -6.10 13.92 -7.37
C TRP A 43 -6.08 12.46 -7.78
N ILE A 44 -6.04 11.55 -6.80
CA ILE A 44 -5.96 10.11 -7.07
C ILE A 44 -7.29 9.55 -7.54
N ILE A 45 -8.40 9.88 -6.87
CA ILE A 45 -9.70 9.26 -7.18
C ILE A 45 -10.33 9.82 -8.47
N THR A 46 -9.94 11.03 -8.86
CA THR A 46 -10.45 11.69 -10.09
C THR A 46 -9.38 11.87 -11.18
N TRP A 47 -8.18 11.29 -10.99
CA TRP A 47 -7.05 11.49 -11.90
C TRP A 47 -6.82 12.97 -12.26
N CYS A 48 -6.84 13.81 -11.23
CA CYS A 48 -6.70 15.26 -11.28
C CYS A 48 -7.77 16.02 -12.09
N ALA A 49 -8.77 15.35 -12.66
CA ALA A 49 -9.80 15.99 -13.49
C ALA A 49 -10.66 17.00 -12.72
N HIS A 50 -10.78 16.83 -11.40
CA HIS A 50 -11.48 17.79 -10.55
C HIS A 50 -10.68 19.10 -10.35
N ASP A 51 -9.35 19.02 -10.34
CA ASP A 51 -8.49 20.11 -9.86
C ASP A 51 -7.74 20.83 -11.00
N ILE A 52 -7.72 20.24 -12.20
CA ILE A 52 -7.12 20.83 -13.41
C ILE A 52 -8.23 21.31 -14.35
N ASN A 53 -8.26 22.61 -14.63
CA ASN A 53 -9.23 23.21 -15.55
C ASN A 53 -8.85 23.06 -17.04
N ASP A 54 -7.58 22.81 -17.33
CA ASP A 54 -7.09 22.64 -18.70
C ASP A 54 -7.38 21.24 -19.22
N PHE A 55 -8.32 21.14 -20.16
CA PHE A 55 -8.76 19.88 -20.74
C PHE A 55 -7.63 19.10 -21.44
N LEU A 56 -6.67 19.78 -22.07
CA LEU A 56 -5.55 19.10 -22.73
C LEU A 56 -4.61 18.45 -21.72
N LYS A 57 -4.37 19.12 -20.58
CA LYS A 57 -3.60 18.54 -19.47
C LYS A 57 -4.33 17.32 -18.87
N VAL A 58 -5.64 17.42 -18.65
CA VAL A 58 -6.45 16.30 -18.12
C VAL A 58 -6.41 15.10 -19.06
N THR A 59 -6.71 15.29 -20.34
CA THR A 59 -6.70 14.20 -21.33
C THR A 59 -5.31 13.55 -21.44
N ARG A 60 -4.24 14.35 -21.44
CA ARG A 60 -2.87 13.85 -21.45
C ARG A 60 -2.54 12.98 -20.22
N LEU A 61 -3.02 13.35 -19.04
CA LEU A 61 -2.88 12.55 -17.81
C LEU A 61 -3.68 11.25 -17.87
N TYR A 62 -4.88 11.27 -18.44
CA TYR A 62 -5.67 10.06 -18.65
C TYR A 62 -4.94 9.09 -19.59
N ASP A 63 -4.42 9.56 -20.72
CA ASP A 63 -3.62 8.73 -21.63
C ASP A 63 -2.43 8.10 -20.89
N PHE A 64 -1.74 8.89 -20.07
CA PHE A 64 -0.62 8.40 -19.26
C PHE A 64 -1.05 7.36 -18.22
N PHE A 65 -2.08 7.62 -17.41
CA PHE A 65 -2.52 6.70 -16.36
C PHE A 65 -3.10 5.40 -16.93
N MET A 66 -3.84 5.47 -18.04
CA MET A 66 -4.41 4.29 -18.69
C MET A 66 -3.36 3.37 -19.32
N THR A 67 -2.21 3.91 -19.73
CA THR A 67 -1.12 3.15 -20.34
C THR A 67 -0.04 2.73 -19.34
N SER A 68 -0.20 3.10 -18.07
CA SER A 68 0.78 2.87 -16.99
C SER A 68 0.32 1.83 -15.97
N GLU A 69 1.18 1.51 -15.01
CA GLU A 69 0.81 0.65 -13.88
C GLU A 69 -0.23 1.34 -12.96
N PRO A 70 -1.14 0.61 -12.28
CA PRO A 70 -2.26 1.20 -11.53
C PRO A 70 -1.87 2.14 -10.39
N LEU A 71 -0.62 2.07 -9.92
CA LEU A 71 -0.11 2.95 -8.86
C LEU A 71 0.43 4.29 -9.42
N MET A 72 0.45 4.49 -10.73
CA MET A 72 1.00 5.69 -11.39
C MET A 72 0.44 7.03 -10.87
N PRO A 73 -0.87 7.16 -10.57
CA PRO A 73 -1.40 8.39 -9.96
C PRO A 73 -0.73 8.78 -8.63
N VAL A 74 -0.28 7.80 -7.83
CA VAL A 74 0.45 8.07 -6.57
C VAL A 74 1.84 8.61 -6.85
N TYR A 75 2.56 8.03 -7.83
CA TYR A 75 3.88 8.53 -8.24
C TYR A 75 3.78 9.94 -8.84
N PHE A 76 2.75 10.19 -9.66
CA PHE A 76 2.48 11.52 -10.20
C PHE A 76 2.19 12.53 -9.09
N ALA A 77 1.33 12.20 -8.13
CA ALA A 77 1.07 13.07 -6.98
C ALA A 77 2.35 13.38 -6.18
N ALA A 78 3.25 12.40 -5.99
CA ALA A 78 4.55 12.65 -5.36
C ALA A 78 5.43 13.61 -6.20
N ALA A 79 5.47 13.45 -7.52
CA ALA A 79 6.17 14.35 -8.42
C ALA A 79 5.63 15.79 -8.33
N VAL A 80 4.32 15.98 -8.29
CA VAL A 80 3.69 17.30 -8.10
C VAL A 80 4.10 17.95 -6.78
N VAL A 81 4.16 17.19 -5.70
CA VAL A 81 4.59 17.70 -4.38
C VAL A 81 6.08 18.11 -4.42
N ILE A 82 6.93 17.26 -5.00
CA ILE A 82 8.38 17.51 -5.11
C ILE A 82 8.67 18.71 -6.02
N ALA A 83 7.94 18.88 -7.13
CA ALA A 83 8.07 20.04 -8.01
C ALA A 83 7.82 21.37 -7.28
N ARG A 84 7.02 21.34 -6.20
CA ARG A 84 6.70 22.52 -5.37
C ARG A 84 7.59 22.66 -4.14
N ARG A 85 8.64 21.84 -4.01
CA ARG A 85 9.55 21.79 -2.86
C ARG A 85 9.97 23.18 -2.37
N GLU A 86 10.49 24.03 -3.27
CA GLU A 86 11.04 25.32 -2.87
C GLU A 86 10.00 26.25 -2.24
N MET A 87 8.77 26.24 -2.78
CA MET A 87 7.67 27.05 -2.26
C MET A 87 7.10 26.45 -0.98
N LEU A 88 7.08 25.12 -0.88
CA LEU A 88 6.59 24.38 0.26
C LEU A 88 7.49 24.59 1.49
N LEU A 89 8.81 24.51 1.33
CA LEU A 89 9.79 24.74 2.42
C LEU A 89 9.82 26.18 2.94
N LYS A 90 9.21 27.12 2.20
CA LYS A 90 9.05 28.54 2.61
C LYS A 90 7.71 28.81 3.30
N GLN A 91 6.78 27.85 3.29
CA GLN A 91 5.50 28.02 3.98
C GLN A 91 5.70 28.04 5.49
N GLU A 92 4.73 28.61 6.20
CA GLU A 92 4.68 28.50 7.64
C GLU A 92 4.55 27.02 8.05
N PRO A 93 5.29 26.58 9.09
CA PRO A 93 5.19 25.21 9.61
C PRO A 93 3.92 25.09 10.47
N ASP A 94 2.77 25.12 9.79
CA ASP A 94 1.44 24.87 10.36
C ASP A 94 0.74 23.82 9.50
N GLY A 95 0.25 22.75 10.13
CA GLY A 95 -0.33 21.62 9.42
C GLY A 95 -1.57 21.97 8.59
N ALA A 96 -2.42 22.87 9.07
CA ALA A 96 -3.62 23.28 8.34
C ALA A 96 -3.28 24.16 7.12
N MET A 97 -2.31 25.06 7.27
CA MET A 97 -1.79 25.89 6.18
C MET A 97 -1.10 25.05 5.10
N LEU A 98 -0.24 24.11 5.51
CA LEU A 98 0.44 23.18 4.61
C LEU A 98 -0.58 22.31 3.86
N HIS A 99 -1.56 21.74 4.57
CA HIS A 99 -2.62 20.96 3.94
C HIS A 99 -3.40 21.82 2.94
N THR A 100 -3.79 23.04 3.30
CA THR A 100 -4.55 23.94 2.42
C THR A 100 -3.75 24.32 1.17
N TYR A 101 -2.46 24.58 1.33
CA TYR A 101 -1.56 24.88 0.23
C TYR A 101 -1.42 23.68 -0.72
N LEU A 102 -1.26 22.48 -0.18
CA LEU A 102 -1.09 21.25 -0.95
C LEU A 102 -2.38 20.77 -1.61
N SER A 103 -3.55 21.00 -1.02
CA SER A 103 -4.84 20.62 -1.62
C SER A 103 -5.12 21.35 -2.93
N LYS A 104 -4.52 22.52 -3.15
CA LYS A 104 -4.65 23.27 -4.40
C LYS A 104 -3.67 22.74 -5.42
N PHE A 105 -4.18 22.29 -6.56
CA PHE A 105 -3.33 21.86 -7.67
C PHE A 105 -2.62 23.07 -8.31
N PRO A 106 -1.30 23.00 -8.57
CA PRO A 106 -0.54 24.08 -9.20
C PRO A 106 -0.98 24.33 -10.65
N ALA A 107 -1.45 25.54 -10.97
CA ALA A 107 -1.95 25.88 -12.32
C ALA A 107 -0.83 25.97 -13.38
N ASP A 108 0.35 26.44 -12.95
CA ASP A 108 1.57 26.65 -13.73
C ASP A 108 2.42 25.37 -13.87
N LEU A 109 1.93 24.24 -13.34
CA LEU A 109 2.65 22.97 -13.40
C LEU A 109 2.90 22.52 -14.84
N ASP A 110 4.15 22.14 -15.09
CA ASP A 110 4.55 21.36 -16.26
C ASP A 110 4.19 19.88 -16.02
N VAL A 111 3.15 19.44 -16.72
CA VAL A 111 2.63 18.08 -16.60
C VAL A 111 3.59 17.05 -17.18
N GLU A 112 4.30 17.37 -18.27
CA GLU A 112 5.21 16.42 -18.90
C GLU A 112 6.44 16.17 -18.02
N ASP A 113 6.98 17.22 -17.39
CA ASP A 113 8.06 17.08 -16.42
C ASP A 113 7.65 16.20 -15.23
N CYS A 114 6.44 16.40 -14.71
CA CYS A 114 5.92 15.57 -13.62
C CYS A 114 5.68 14.11 -14.06
N ILE A 115 5.23 13.88 -15.29
CA ILE A 115 5.09 12.53 -15.87
C ILE A 115 6.46 11.84 -15.93
N GLN A 116 7.49 12.52 -16.42
CA GLN A 116 8.85 11.97 -16.52
C GLN A 116 9.39 11.59 -15.13
N HIS A 117 9.26 12.49 -14.16
CA HIS A 117 9.66 12.20 -12.78
C HIS A 117 8.87 11.03 -12.18
N ALA A 118 7.55 10.96 -12.40
CA ALA A 118 6.73 9.85 -11.92
C ALA A 118 7.18 8.50 -12.50
N MET A 119 7.51 8.45 -13.80
CA MET A 119 8.04 7.24 -14.45
C MET A 119 9.40 6.84 -13.85
N MET A 120 10.30 7.79 -13.63
CA MET A 120 11.59 7.53 -13.00
C MET A 120 11.43 6.96 -11.58
N MET A 121 10.50 7.52 -10.79
CA MET A 121 10.20 7.02 -9.45
C MET A 121 9.62 5.60 -9.49
N ALA A 122 8.74 5.30 -10.45
CA ALA A 122 8.14 3.99 -10.61
C ALA A 122 9.18 2.92 -10.99
N ASP A 123 10.14 3.26 -11.85
CA ASP A 123 11.25 2.38 -12.21
C ASP A 123 12.21 2.15 -11.02
N GLN A 124 12.56 3.21 -10.30
CA GLN A 124 13.45 3.12 -9.13
C GLN A 124 12.81 2.38 -7.95
N TYR A 125 11.51 2.58 -7.73
CA TYR A 125 10.73 2.01 -6.65
C TYR A 125 9.45 1.35 -7.16
N PRO A 126 9.53 0.16 -7.80
CA PRO A 126 8.33 -0.55 -8.25
C PRO A 126 7.38 -0.86 -7.10
N SER A 127 6.08 -0.99 -7.38
CA SER A 127 5.01 -1.09 -6.38
C SER A 127 5.30 -2.05 -5.23
N ARG A 128 5.81 -3.26 -5.51
CA ARG A 128 6.18 -4.26 -4.49
C ARG A 128 7.38 -3.84 -3.64
N LYS A 129 8.38 -3.18 -4.24
CA LYS A 129 9.55 -2.64 -3.50
C LYS A 129 9.13 -1.48 -2.61
N LEU A 130 8.24 -0.61 -3.11
CA LEU A 130 7.70 0.52 -2.36
C LEU A 130 6.90 0.06 -1.14
N GLN A 131 5.97 -0.89 -1.31
CA GLN A 131 5.21 -1.50 -0.21
C GLN A 131 6.12 -2.08 0.90
N LYS A 132 7.19 -2.79 0.50
CA LYS A 132 8.19 -3.32 1.47
C LYS A 132 8.91 -2.20 2.23
N LYS A 133 9.25 -1.10 1.56
CA LYS A 133 9.89 0.07 2.20
C LYS A 133 8.92 0.83 3.11
N ALA A 134 7.63 0.85 2.77
CA ALA A 134 6.58 1.45 3.58
C ALA A 134 6.27 0.62 4.84
N GLY A 135 6.49 -0.69 4.80
CA GLY A 135 5.96 -1.61 5.81
C GLY A 135 4.43 -1.78 5.69
N VAL A 136 3.84 -1.31 4.60
CA VAL A 136 2.40 -1.35 4.31
C VAL A 136 2.19 -2.21 3.06
N GLY A 137 1.50 -3.33 3.24
CA GLY A 137 1.03 -4.16 2.13
C GLY A 137 -0.34 -3.69 1.68
N LEU A 138 -0.49 -3.47 0.37
CA LEU A 138 -1.81 -3.37 -0.25
C LEU A 138 -2.46 -4.76 -0.28
N ASP A 139 -3.78 -4.79 -0.44
CA ASP A 139 -4.52 -6.03 -0.49
C ASP A 139 -3.99 -6.96 -1.59
N THR A 140 -4.00 -8.27 -1.34
CA THR A 140 -3.58 -9.29 -2.30
C THR A 140 -4.37 -9.24 -3.62
N THR A 141 -5.64 -8.83 -3.57
CA THR A 141 -6.52 -8.68 -4.74
C THR A 141 -6.55 -7.24 -5.27
N SER A 142 -5.71 -6.35 -4.74
CA SER A 142 -5.62 -4.99 -5.27
C SER A 142 -5.08 -5.02 -6.69
N THR A 143 -5.62 -4.14 -7.55
CA THR A 143 -5.18 -4.00 -8.94
C THR A 143 -3.68 -3.75 -9.04
N VAL A 144 -3.09 -3.02 -8.08
CA VAL A 144 -1.63 -2.79 -7.99
C VAL A 144 -0.85 -4.10 -7.83
N ASN A 145 -1.33 -5.03 -6.99
CA ASN A 145 -0.65 -6.30 -6.73
C ASN A 145 -0.94 -7.37 -7.80
N THR A 146 -2.09 -7.31 -8.46
CA THR A 146 -2.47 -8.28 -9.49
C THR A 146 -2.10 -7.84 -10.91
N PHE A 147 -1.77 -6.57 -11.14
CA PHE A 147 -1.51 -5.98 -12.46
C PHE A 147 -0.56 -6.82 -13.33
N SER A 148 0.61 -7.21 -12.81
CA SER A 148 1.59 -7.94 -13.61
C SER A 148 1.11 -9.34 -14.06
N LYS A 149 0.20 -9.97 -13.30
CA LYS A 149 -0.34 -11.31 -13.58
C LYS A 149 -1.62 -11.25 -14.41
N GLU A 150 -2.46 -10.24 -14.16
CA GLU A 150 -3.81 -10.17 -14.73
C GLU A 150 -3.89 -9.27 -15.96
N TRP A 151 -3.00 -8.28 -16.09
CA TRP A 151 -3.07 -7.27 -17.14
C TRP A 151 -1.82 -7.25 -18.02
N LYS A 152 -0.63 -7.21 -17.41
CA LYS A 152 0.63 -7.06 -18.16
C LYS A 152 0.99 -8.29 -19.01
N SER A 153 0.50 -9.47 -18.64
CA SER A 153 0.77 -10.73 -19.34
C SER A 153 -0.33 -11.12 -20.34
N LEU A 154 -1.36 -10.28 -20.53
CA LEU A 154 -2.40 -10.54 -21.52
C LEU A 154 -1.87 -10.25 -22.92
N ASP A 155 -2.09 -11.19 -23.82
CA ASP A 155 -1.97 -10.95 -25.25
C ASP A 155 -3.27 -10.36 -25.79
N TRP A 156 -3.23 -9.70 -26.95
CA TRP A 156 -4.41 -9.09 -27.58
C TRP A 156 -5.51 -10.12 -27.83
N ASP A 157 -5.13 -11.31 -28.29
CA ASP A 157 -6.05 -12.43 -28.56
C ASP A 157 -6.45 -13.19 -27.28
N ALA A 158 -5.83 -12.87 -26.15
CA ALA A 158 -6.10 -13.48 -24.84
C ALA A 158 -6.94 -12.56 -23.94
N ALA A 159 -7.63 -11.56 -24.51
CA ALA A 159 -8.48 -10.63 -23.76
C ALA A 159 -9.46 -11.39 -22.83
N PRO A 160 -9.67 -10.91 -21.59
CA PRO A 160 -10.55 -11.59 -20.65
C PRO A 160 -11.97 -11.72 -21.22
N ASP A 161 -12.62 -12.85 -20.98
CA ASP A 161 -14.05 -13.02 -21.28
C ASP A 161 -14.85 -11.94 -20.56
N VAL A 162 -15.45 -11.04 -21.34
CA VAL A 162 -16.28 -9.93 -20.86
C VAL A 162 -17.76 -10.30 -20.77
N GLU A 163 -18.21 -11.35 -21.47
CA GLU A 163 -19.62 -11.71 -21.53
C GLU A 163 -20.08 -12.37 -20.23
N GLU A 164 -19.30 -13.29 -19.68
CA GLU A 164 -19.67 -14.02 -18.47
C GLU A 164 -19.68 -13.12 -17.22
N PRO A 165 -18.68 -12.23 -16.97
CA PRO A 165 -18.79 -11.23 -15.91
C PRO A 165 -20.00 -10.31 -16.10
N HIS A 166 -20.29 -9.88 -17.33
CA HIS A 166 -21.45 -9.03 -17.61
C HIS A 166 -22.76 -9.76 -17.31
N ARG A 167 -22.87 -11.04 -17.68
CA ARG A 167 -24.00 -11.90 -17.33
C ARG A 167 -24.17 -12.05 -15.83
N ILE A 168 -23.08 -12.25 -15.08
CA ILE A 168 -23.10 -12.32 -13.62
C ILE A 168 -23.60 -11.00 -13.02
N LEU A 169 -23.12 -9.86 -13.51
CA LEU A 169 -23.51 -8.54 -12.98
C LEU A 169 -24.99 -8.21 -13.21
N GLN A 170 -25.60 -8.72 -14.29
CA GLN A 170 -27.03 -8.60 -14.56
C GLN A 170 -27.90 -9.42 -13.59
N LEU A 171 -27.35 -10.42 -12.90
CA LEU A 171 -28.10 -11.18 -11.91
C LEU A 171 -28.33 -10.34 -10.64
N PRO A 172 -29.44 -10.57 -9.91
CA PRO A 172 -29.63 -10.04 -8.57
C PRO A 172 -28.44 -10.38 -7.66
N PRO A 173 -28.04 -9.52 -6.71
CA PRO A 173 -26.85 -9.72 -5.87
C PRO A 173 -26.76 -11.12 -5.23
N GLU A 174 -27.88 -11.66 -4.76
CA GLU A 174 -27.98 -12.98 -4.12
C GLU A 174 -27.65 -14.15 -5.06
N LYS A 175 -27.78 -13.95 -6.37
CA LYS A 175 -27.55 -14.96 -7.41
C LYS A 175 -26.18 -14.84 -8.07
N ARG A 176 -25.41 -13.78 -7.77
CA ARG A 176 -24.08 -13.56 -8.34
C ARG A 176 -23.10 -14.56 -7.73
N ARG A 177 -22.49 -15.40 -8.57
CA ARG A 177 -21.39 -16.27 -8.14
C ARG A 177 -20.05 -15.62 -8.50
N PRO A 178 -18.98 -15.87 -7.74
CA PRO A 178 -17.66 -15.36 -8.10
C PRO A 178 -17.29 -15.85 -9.50
N PHE A 179 -16.87 -14.94 -10.36
CA PHE A 179 -16.34 -15.30 -11.67
C PHE A 179 -15.10 -16.19 -11.45
N ARG A 180 -15.08 -17.37 -12.08
CA ARG A 180 -13.97 -18.30 -11.95
C ARG A 180 -12.87 -17.85 -12.89
N THR A 181 -12.12 -16.83 -12.49
CA THR A 181 -10.91 -16.43 -13.19
C THR A 181 -9.99 -17.64 -13.24
N THR A 182 -9.43 -17.97 -14.40
CA THR A 182 -8.36 -18.96 -14.61
C THR A 182 -7.05 -18.47 -13.97
N LEU A 183 -7.11 -17.96 -12.74
CA LEU A 183 -5.93 -17.80 -11.92
C LEU A 183 -5.40 -19.22 -11.72
N LEU A 184 -4.18 -19.46 -12.22
CA LEU A 184 -3.34 -20.55 -11.73
C LEU A 184 -3.62 -20.71 -10.24
N PRO A 185 -3.89 -21.95 -9.76
CA PRO A 185 -4.23 -22.18 -8.37
C PRO A 185 -3.26 -21.37 -7.54
N PHE A 186 -3.80 -20.56 -6.62
CA PHE A 186 -2.98 -19.90 -5.63
C PHE A 186 -1.93 -20.93 -5.20
N PRO A 187 -0.63 -20.61 -5.17
CA PRO A 187 0.18 -21.32 -4.21
C PRO A 187 -0.56 -21.01 -2.92
N SER A 188 -1.28 -21.99 -2.39
CA SER A 188 -1.50 -22.05 -0.96
C SER A 188 -0.14 -21.68 -0.43
N SER A 189 -0.05 -20.60 0.34
CA SER A 189 1.08 -20.47 1.22
C SER A 189 1.05 -21.78 1.98
N ASN A 190 1.85 -22.75 1.53
CA ASN A 190 2.28 -23.86 2.31
C ASN A 190 3.22 -23.22 3.35
N PHE A 191 2.68 -22.34 4.20
CA PHE A 191 2.69 -22.69 5.59
C PHE A 191 1.93 -24.01 5.66
N GLN A 192 2.68 -25.07 5.36
CA GLN A 192 2.42 -26.34 5.94
C GLN A 192 2.35 -25.98 7.42
N GLU A 193 1.12 -25.91 7.93
CA GLU A 193 0.85 -25.94 9.35
C GLU A 193 1.58 -27.19 9.82
N ASN A 194 2.86 -27.03 10.16
CA ASN A 194 3.59 -28.03 10.89
C ASN A 194 2.94 -27.97 12.26
N LYS A 195 1.81 -28.66 12.38
CA LYS A 195 1.16 -28.95 13.66
C LYS A 195 2.21 -29.52 14.59
N THR A 196 3.19 -30.28 14.09
CA THR A 196 4.40 -30.69 14.81
C THR A 196 5.27 -29.55 15.34
N LEU A 197 5.53 -28.48 14.58
CA LEU A 197 6.35 -27.34 15.03
C LEU A 197 5.60 -26.47 16.05
N ILE A 198 4.30 -26.22 15.83
CA ILE A 198 3.45 -25.48 16.77
C ILE A 198 3.23 -26.29 18.06
N THR A 199 3.03 -27.61 17.97
CA THR A 199 2.94 -28.53 19.12
C THR A 199 4.29 -28.65 19.83
N MET A 200 5.43 -28.68 19.11
CA MET A 200 6.76 -28.66 19.75
C MET A 200 7.03 -27.34 20.46
N LEU A 201 6.64 -26.19 19.89
CA LEU A 201 6.78 -24.88 20.53
C LEU A 201 5.88 -24.72 21.76
N THR A 202 4.66 -25.26 21.73
CA THR A 202 3.76 -25.26 22.91
C THR A 202 4.22 -26.24 23.99
N VAL A 203 4.77 -27.41 23.64
CA VAL A 203 5.35 -28.36 24.60
C VAL A 203 6.62 -27.77 25.23
N ALA A 204 7.48 -27.08 24.47
CA ALA A 204 8.68 -26.43 25.00
C ALA A 204 8.34 -25.31 26.01
N ALA A 205 7.28 -24.53 25.75
CA ALA A 205 6.79 -23.52 26.69
C ALA A 205 6.16 -24.14 27.97
N GLY A 206 5.57 -25.33 27.86
CA GLY A 206 5.01 -26.09 28.99
C GLY A 206 6.06 -26.66 29.95
N VAL A 207 7.19 -27.16 29.43
CA VAL A 207 8.27 -27.69 30.29
C VAL A 207 8.98 -26.56 31.06
N GLY A 208 9.20 -25.40 30.43
CA GLY A 208 9.80 -24.25 31.11
C GLY A 208 8.92 -23.67 32.23
N THR A 209 7.59 -23.61 32.03
CA THR A 209 6.67 -23.08 33.04
C THR A 209 6.47 -24.04 34.23
N THR A 210 6.42 -25.35 33.99
CA THR A 210 6.37 -26.34 35.08
C THR A 210 7.68 -26.41 35.87
N ALA A 211 8.84 -26.29 35.24
CA ALA A 211 10.14 -26.23 35.93
C ALA A 211 10.29 -24.96 36.79
N LEU A 212 9.87 -23.79 36.29
CA LEU A 212 9.85 -22.54 37.06
C LEU A 212 8.84 -22.59 38.20
N PHE A 213 7.66 -23.20 37.99
CA PHE A 213 6.66 -23.37 39.03
C PHE A 213 7.13 -24.34 40.12
N LEU A 214 7.73 -25.47 39.76
CA LEU A 214 8.33 -26.42 40.70
C LEU A 214 9.50 -25.81 41.47
N TRP A 215 10.34 -24.98 40.83
CA TRP A 215 11.41 -24.22 41.49
C TRP A 215 10.88 -23.19 42.48
N SER A 216 9.70 -22.61 42.21
CA SER A 216 9.06 -21.64 43.11
C SER A 216 8.40 -22.26 44.35
N GLN A 217 8.28 -23.59 44.42
CA GLN A 217 7.68 -24.29 45.57
C GLN A 217 8.72 -24.49 46.70
N PRO A 218 8.46 -24.00 47.93
CA PRO A 218 9.44 -24.05 49.04
C PRO A 218 9.91 -25.46 49.41
N MET A 219 9.04 -26.46 49.22
CA MET A 219 9.30 -27.87 49.54
C MET A 219 10.27 -28.54 48.56
N VAL A 220 10.25 -28.14 47.29
CA VAL A 220 11.16 -28.68 46.26
C VAL A 220 12.54 -28.07 46.41
N ARG A 221 12.61 -26.78 46.76
CA ARG A 221 13.84 -26.05 47.00
C ARG A 221 14.64 -26.63 48.18
N SER A 222 13.96 -26.93 49.30
CA SER A 222 14.60 -27.56 50.47
C SER A 222 15.04 -29.02 50.23
N TYR A 223 14.36 -29.75 49.34
CA TYR A 223 14.73 -31.11 48.97
C TYR A 223 15.97 -31.18 48.07
N ILE A 224 16.14 -30.20 47.17
CA ILE A 224 17.31 -30.10 46.29
C ILE A 224 18.54 -29.57 47.07
N GLU A 225 18.36 -28.57 47.94
CA GLU A 225 19.43 -28.03 48.81
C GLU A 225 19.97 -29.09 49.79
N SER A 226 19.15 -30.04 50.23
CA SER A 226 19.57 -31.12 51.13
C SER A 226 20.25 -32.33 50.45
N ASN A 227 20.05 -32.54 49.14
CA ASN A 227 20.54 -33.74 48.44
C ASN A 227 21.59 -33.49 47.35
N ILE A 228 21.68 -32.27 46.79
CA ILE A 228 22.58 -32.00 45.64
C ILE A 228 23.73 -31.02 45.99
N GLY A 229 23.71 -30.38 47.17
CA GLY A 229 24.85 -29.63 47.68
C GLY A 229 25.36 -28.54 46.73
N LEU A 230 24.59 -27.45 46.61
CA LEU A 230 25.06 -26.15 46.14
C LEU A 230 24.93 -25.14 47.28
#